data_AF-W2GEK8-F1
#
_entry.id   AF-W2GEK8-F1
#
_cell.length_a   1.000
_cell.length_b   1.000
_cell.length_c   1.000
_cell.angle_alpha   90.00
_cell.angle_beta   90.00
_cell.angle_gamma   90.00
#
_symmetry.space_group_name_H-M   'P 1'
#
loop_
_entity.id
_entity.type
_entity.pdbx_description
1 polymer ?
#
loop_
_entity_poly.entity_id
_entity_poly.type
_entity_poly.pdbx_seq_one_letter_code
_entity_poly.pdbx_strand_id
1 'polypeptide(L)'
;MAPLGRLHTGEDGAPTDLVVEYCAQRATDGGLIIAEATNISPTARHYFGGPGLFSQDQIKGWKLVTKSIQDKGGKVFVQRFHSGRVGNPLHQPYGQLPVSSSAA
;
A
#
# COMPACT_ATOMS: atom_id res chain seq x y z
N MET A 1 8.53 1.46 -12.75
CA MET A 1 8.57 2.30 -11.54
C MET A 1 8.90 1.45 -10.31
N ALA A 2 9.89 1.84 -9.52
CA ALA A 2 10.23 1.20 -8.24
C ALA A 2 9.14 1.44 -7.17
N PRO A 3 9.05 0.62 -6.10
CA PRO A 3 8.11 0.88 -5.00
C PRO A 3 8.50 2.14 -4.23
N LEU A 4 7.56 3.07 -4.05
CA LEU A 4 7.82 4.38 -3.42
C LEU A 4 6.66 4.72 -2.49
N GLY A 5 6.88 4.74 -1.17
CA GLY A 5 5.86 5.13 -0.19
C GLY A 5 5.43 6.58 -0.35
N ARG A 6 4.12 6.83 -0.49
CA ARG A 6 3.55 8.17 -0.70
C ARG A 6 2.57 8.61 0.37
N LEU A 7 2.02 7.67 1.14
CA LEU A 7 1.11 7.95 2.26
C LEU A 7 -0.21 8.66 1.85
N HIS A 8 -0.75 8.32 0.68
CA HIS A 8 -1.94 8.97 0.09
C HIS A 8 -3.29 8.28 0.39
N THR A 9 -3.35 7.35 1.34
CA THR A 9 -4.57 6.52 1.57
C THR A 9 -5.29 6.77 2.90
N GLY A 10 -4.82 7.73 3.69
CA GLY A 10 -5.43 8.09 4.97
C GLY A 10 -5.50 6.94 5.99
N GLU A 11 -6.52 6.97 6.84
CA GLU A 11 -6.68 6.00 7.93
C GLU A 11 -7.10 4.61 7.43
N ASP A 12 -8.03 4.54 6.48
CA ASP A 12 -8.60 3.29 5.97
C ASP A 12 -7.57 2.46 5.18
N GLY A 13 -6.52 3.10 4.67
CA GLY A 13 -5.50 2.45 3.85
C GLY A 13 -6.01 2.05 2.45
N ALA A 14 -7.20 2.50 2.06
CA ALA A 14 -7.77 2.21 0.74
C ALA A 14 -7.20 3.20 -0.30
N PRO A 15 -6.71 2.73 -1.46
CA PRO A 15 -6.29 3.61 -2.53
C PRO A 15 -7.39 4.60 -2.93
N THR A 16 -7.05 5.88 -2.97
CA THR A 16 -7.93 7.00 -3.35
C THR A 16 -7.79 7.34 -4.83
N ASP A 17 -8.65 8.21 -5.36
CA ASP A 17 -8.57 8.68 -6.75
C ASP A 17 -7.20 9.30 -7.08
N LEU A 18 -6.57 9.97 -6.10
CA LEU A 18 -5.21 10.49 -6.24
C LEU A 18 -4.18 9.37 -6.49
N VAL A 19 -4.32 8.23 -5.83
CA VAL A 19 -3.43 7.06 -6.06
C VAL A 19 -3.67 6.48 -7.46
N VAL A 20 -4.93 6.40 -7.89
CA VAL A 20 -5.29 5.93 -9.24
C VAL A 20 -4.66 6.83 -10.30
N GLU A 21 -4.82 8.14 -10.17
CA GLU A 21 -4.25 9.13 -11.09
C GLU A 21 -2.71 9.06 -11.07
N TYR A 22 -2.10 9.04 -9.89
CA TYR A 22 -0.65 8.97 -9.71
C TYR A 22 -0.03 7.78 -10.46
N CYS A 23 -0.63 6.60 -10.31
CA CYS A 23 -0.20 5.39 -10.98
C CYS A 23 -0.47 5.43 -12.49
N ALA A 24 -1.65 5.90 -12.91
CA ALA A 24 -2.01 6.01 -14.32
C ALA A 24 -1.06 6.95 -15.08
N GLN A 25 -0.66 8.07 -14.49
CA GLN A 25 0.32 9.01 -15.08
C GLN A 25 1.68 8.36 -15.37
N ARG A 26 2.02 7.27 -14.67
CA ARG A 26 3.33 6.59 -14.76
C ARG A 26 3.26 5.25 -15.50
N ALA A 27 2.07 4.84 -15.91
CA ALA A 27 1.88 3.65 -16.71
C ALA A 27 2.17 3.95 -18.17
N THR A 28 2.97 3.08 -18.78
CA THR A 28 3.30 3.09 -20.21
C THR A 28 3.04 1.69 -20.76
N ASP A 29 2.79 1.60 -22.07
CA ASP A 29 2.58 0.31 -22.73
C ASP A 29 3.80 -0.61 -22.53
N GLY A 30 3.55 -1.86 -22.13
CA GLY A 30 4.58 -2.84 -21.76
C GLY A 30 5.38 -2.53 -20.49
N GLY A 31 5.19 -1.37 -19.86
CA GLY A 31 5.93 -0.94 -18.67
C GLY A 31 5.50 -1.66 -17.40
N LEU A 32 6.44 -1.85 -16.45
CA LEU A 32 6.17 -2.45 -15.14
C LEU A 32 6.18 -1.40 -14.02
N ILE A 33 5.11 -1.39 -13.22
CA ILE A 33 5.00 -0.67 -11.96
C ILE A 33 5.05 -1.65 -10.79
N ILE A 34 5.89 -1.36 -9.80
CA ILE A 34 5.80 -1.98 -8.48
C ILE A 34 5.16 -0.93 -7.56
N ALA A 35 3.96 -1.23 -7.06
CA ALA A 35 3.23 -0.34 -6.18
C ALA A 35 3.92 -0.21 -4.82
N GLU A 36 3.57 0.84 -4.07
CA GLU A 36 4.16 1.11 -2.77
C GLU A 36 3.95 -0.02 -1.75
N ALA A 37 4.75 -0.01 -0.69
CA ALA A 37 4.66 -0.96 0.41
C ALA A 37 3.22 -1.01 0.95
N THR A 38 2.58 -2.17 0.79
CA THR A 38 1.16 -2.38 1.06
C THR A 38 0.99 -3.35 2.22
N ASN A 39 0.38 -2.87 3.29
CA ASN A 39 0.24 -3.57 4.55
C ASN A 39 -0.63 -4.82 4.40
N ILE A 40 -0.16 -5.95 4.92
CA ILE A 40 -0.88 -7.24 4.85
C ILE A 40 -1.90 -7.43 5.98
N SER A 41 -1.86 -6.59 7.01
CA SER A 41 -2.75 -6.63 8.17
C SER A 41 -2.81 -5.25 8.84
N PRO A 42 -3.75 -5.01 9.77
CA PRO A 42 -3.75 -3.79 10.59
C PRO A 42 -2.46 -3.58 11.39
N THR A 43 -1.79 -4.67 11.82
CA THR A 43 -0.56 -4.62 12.62
C THR A 43 0.71 -4.42 11.81
N ALA A 44 0.62 -4.56 10.49
CA ALA A 44 1.76 -4.44 9.56
C ALA A 44 2.18 -2.99 9.31
N ARG A 45 1.37 -2.02 9.75
CA ARG A 45 1.47 -0.60 9.39
C ARG A 45 2.73 0.05 9.97
N HIS A 46 3.49 0.68 9.08
CA HIS A 46 4.62 1.54 9.44
C HIS A 46 4.19 2.97 9.75
N TYR A 47 3.49 3.60 8.80
CA TYR A 47 3.10 5.01 8.84
C TYR A 47 1.60 5.16 8.59
N PHE A 48 1.01 6.21 9.16
CA PHE A 48 -0.31 6.71 8.76
C PHE A 48 -0.33 7.03 7.26
N GLY A 49 -1.44 6.73 6.57
CA GLY A 49 -1.60 6.99 5.14
C GLY A 49 -1.04 5.91 4.22
N GLY A 50 -0.32 4.90 4.74
CA GLY A 50 0.17 3.77 3.94
C GLY A 50 -0.96 2.79 3.56
N PRO A 51 -1.00 2.29 2.31
CA PRO A 51 -2.09 1.46 1.84
C PRO A 51 -2.12 0.08 2.50
N GLY A 52 -3.30 -0.54 2.51
CA GLY A 52 -3.51 -1.92 2.94
C GLY A 52 -4.03 -2.80 1.81
N LEU A 53 -3.94 -4.12 2.00
CA LEU A 53 -4.60 -5.12 1.17
C LEU A 53 -5.04 -6.30 2.04
N PHE A 54 -6.00 -6.04 2.92
CA PHE A 54 -6.62 -6.99 3.84
C PHE A 54 -8.12 -6.75 4.08
N SER A 55 -8.68 -5.64 3.57
CA SER A 55 -10.12 -5.34 3.63
C SER A 55 -10.76 -5.28 2.25
N GLN A 56 -12.09 -5.38 2.18
CA GLN A 56 -12.82 -5.30 0.91
C GLN A 56 -12.72 -3.91 0.26
N ASP A 57 -12.74 -2.84 1.04
CA ASP A 57 -12.64 -1.48 0.49
C ASP A 57 -11.25 -1.18 -0.05
N GLN A 58 -10.21 -1.71 0.59
CA GLN A 58 -8.85 -1.69 0.04
C GLN A 58 -8.76 -2.46 -1.29
N ILE A 59 -9.38 -3.64 -1.39
CA ILE A 59 -9.45 -4.41 -2.64
C ILE A 59 -10.16 -3.60 -3.73
N LYS A 60 -11.27 -2.91 -3.42
CA LYS A 60 -11.97 -2.07 -4.40
C LYS A 60 -11.07 -0.93 -4.90
N GLY A 61 -10.37 -0.23 -4.01
CA GLY A 61 -9.43 0.82 -4.40
C GLY A 61 -8.29 0.29 -5.28
N TRP A 62 -7.68 -0.85 -4.91
CA TRP A 62 -6.63 -1.47 -5.72
C TRP A 62 -7.12 -1.96 -7.09
N LYS A 63 -8.38 -2.39 -7.22
CA LYS A 63 -8.96 -2.72 -8.53
C LYS A 63 -8.99 -1.51 -9.47
N LEU A 64 -9.26 -0.31 -8.96
CA LEU A 64 -9.22 0.92 -9.75
C LEU A 64 -7.79 1.27 -10.18
N VAL A 65 -6.83 1.17 -9.26
CA VAL A 65 -5.40 1.40 -9.56
C VAL A 65 -4.88 0.41 -10.61
N THR A 66 -5.15 -0.88 -10.43
CA THR A 66 -4.69 -1.91 -11.36
C THR A 66 -5.33 -1.75 -12.74
N LYS A 67 -6.63 -1.41 -12.79
CA LYS A 67 -7.33 -1.11 -14.02
C LYS A 67 -6.71 0.09 -14.75
N SER A 68 -6.46 1.21 -14.07
CA SER A 68 -5.92 2.42 -14.73
C SER A 68 -4.53 2.21 -15.35
N ILE A 69 -3.73 1.31 -14.77
CA ILE A 69 -2.43 0.91 -15.32
C ILE A 69 -2.62 -0.01 -16.53
N GLN A 70 -3.51 -1.00 -16.42
CA GLN A 70 -3.77 -1.99 -17.48
C GLN A 70 -4.44 -1.38 -18.71
N ASP A 71 -5.32 -0.39 -18.53
CA ASP A 71 -5.94 0.36 -19.62
C ASP A 71 -4.91 1.11 -20.49
N LYS A 72 -3.69 1.34 -19.97
CA LYS A 72 -2.54 1.92 -20.70
C LYS A 72 -1.52 0.88 -21.19
N GLY A 73 -1.86 -0.41 -21.14
CA GLY A 73 -0.95 -1.51 -21.53
C GLY A 73 0.12 -1.84 -20.48
N GLY A 74 0.10 -1.18 -19.32
CA GLY A 74 1.07 -1.39 -18.26
C GLY A 74 0.80 -2.68 -17.45
N LYS A 75 1.83 -3.14 -16.74
CA LYS A 75 1.79 -4.24 -15.79
C LYS A 75 2.05 -3.71 -14.37
N VAL A 76 1.49 -4.39 -13.38
CA VAL A 76 1.62 -3.97 -11.98
C VAL A 76 1.77 -5.15 -11.03
N PHE A 77 2.65 -4.99 -10.03
CA PHE A 77 2.75 -5.83 -8.85
C PHE A 77 2.55 -4.99 -7.59
N VAL A 78 2.00 -5.57 -6.53
CA VAL A 78 1.94 -4.94 -5.20
C VAL A 78 3.09 -5.43 -4.34
N GLN A 79 3.77 -4.54 -3.63
CA GLN A 79 4.81 -4.91 -2.66
C GLN A 79 4.15 -5.23 -1.31
N ARG A 80 3.95 -6.51 -1.01
CA ARG A 80 3.42 -6.93 0.31
C ARG A 80 4.42 -6.62 1.41
N PHE A 81 3.94 -6.02 2.49
CA PHE A 81 4.80 -5.44 3.51
C PHE A 81 4.29 -5.67 4.93
N HIS A 82 5.24 -5.81 5.87
CA HIS A 82 5.03 -5.76 7.31
C HIS A 82 6.22 -5.05 7.96
N SER A 83 5.99 -3.96 8.71
CA SER A 83 7.06 -3.13 9.28
C SER A 83 7.85 -3.81 10.40
N GLY A 84 7.21 -4.75 11.09
CA GLY A 84 7.77 -5.37 12.28
C GLY A 84 8.13 -4.32 13.32
N ARG A 85 9.32 -4.43 13.92
CA ARG A 85 9.80 -3.52 14.98
C ARG A 85 9.93 -2.05 14.57
N VAL A 86 9.96 -1.76 13.27
CA VAL A 86 10.03 -0.37 12.78
C VAL A 86 8.66 0.32 12.81
N GLY A 87 7.58 -0.42 13.13
CA GLY A 87 6.28 0.17 13.42
C GLY A 87 6.29 1.04 14.68
N ASN A 88 5.20 1.77 14.91
CA ASN A 88 5.00 2.59 16.11
C ASN A 88 3.71 2.18 16.82
N PRO A 89 3.65 2.09 18.17
CA PRO A 89 2.43 1.78 18.91
C PRO A 89 1.23 2.67 18.55
N LEU A 90 1.45 3.94 18.19
CA LEU A 90 0.39 4.86 17.76
C LEU A 90 -0.30 4.43 16.45
N HIS A 91 0.35 3.59 15.65
CA HIS A 91 -0.22 3.04 14.41
C HIS A 91 -0.75 1.61 14.58
N GLN A 92 -0.72 1.08 15.80
CA GLN A 92 -1.14 -0.28 16.10
C GLN A 92 -2.56 -0.29 16.68
N PRO A 93 -3.38 -1.32 16.37
CA PRO A 93 -4.65 -1.52 17.03
C PRO A 93 -4.50 -1.53 18.55
N TYR A 94 -5.30 -0.73 19.25
CA TYR A 94 -5.30 -0.65 20.71
C TYR A 94 -3.95 -0.23 21.34
N GLY A 95 -3.04 0.38 20.57
CA GLY A 95 -1.76 0.85 21.10
C GLY A 95 -0.77 -0.26 21.45
N GLN A 96 -0.98 -1.50 20.96
CA GLN A 96 -0.08 -2.62 21.24
C GLN A 96 1.32 -2.39 20.66
N LEU A 97 2.33 -3.04 21.24
CA LEU A 97 3.70 -2.92 20.75
C LEU A 97 3.86 -3.63 19.40
N PRO A 98 4.62 -3.05 18.44
CA PRO A 98 4.98 -3.73 17.21
C PRO A 98 5.71 -5.05 17.46
N VAL A 99 5.46 -6.05 16.61
CA VAL A 99 6.11 -7.36 16.70
C VAL A 99 7.48 -7.38 16.01
N SER A 100 8.36 -8.26 16.48
CA SER A 100 9.70 -8.49 15.93
C SER A 100 10.03 -9.98 16.00
N SER A 101 11.13 -10.42 15.39
CA SER A 101 11.63 -11.78 15.57
C SER A 101 12.16 -12.05 16.98
N SER A 102 12.64 -10.99 17.67
CA SER A 102 13.17 -11.01 19.04
C SER A 102 12.90 -9.67 19.73
N ALA A 103 12.88 -9.67 21.07
CA ALA A 103 12.69 -8.47 21.91
C ALA A 103 14.02 -7.87 22.45
N ALA A 104 15.16 -8.38 21.97
CA ALA A 104 16.49 -7.94 22.37
C ALA A 104 16.91 -6.62 21.71
#